data_AF-A0A352B4U1-F1
#
_entry.id   AF-A0A352B4U1-F1
#
_cell.length_a   1.000
_cell.length_b   1.000
_cell.length_c   1.000
_cell.angle_alpha   90.00
_cell.angle_beta   90.00
_cell.angle_gamma   90.00
#
_symmetry.space_group_name_H-M   'P 1'
#
loop_
_entity.id
_entity.type
_entity.pdbx_description
1 polymer ?
#
loop_
_entity_poly.entity_id
_entity_poly.type
_entity_poly.pdbx_seq_one_letter_code
_entity_poly.pdbx_strand_id
1 'polypeptide(L)'
;DARFFWDEDRKRPLISRLADLAGVTLHERLGSVRGRVARMEEIAVALATEVGGAEVEAVRRAVQLAKADLTSHMVVEFTSLQGVMGRYYAAHDGEQPAVCLAIEEHYRPRFAGDLLPASPLGRLVAVAERLDVVCGGFAVGLIPTGSQDPFGLRRAGLGLIQICLDAGWDIDLAPQVARNLELLAAEGVQVAASAAAQLRDFLGQRLHYALCSHGVAEEVVRAVLAAGATRPVDARARAAALAELRQDPSFADIATSFKRVNRILPDGFVGAAVDRAVLTEVAERELLAACEQVELLAAPLRAAGDYGQLLRRLVTLRPAVDRFFEDILVMAQEEAVRRARLSLLARVRHLFDGLADMSQLAAEG
;
A
#
# COMPACT_ATOMS: atom_id res chain seq x y z
N ASP A 1 -25.29 21.34 -31.88
CA ASP A 1 -23.83 21.26 -31.69
C ASP A 1 -23.34 19.89 -31.22
N ALA A 2 -23.79 19.35 -30.08
CA ALA A 2 -23.38 18.01 -29.62
C ALA A 2 -23.55 16.90 -30.68
N ARG A 3 -24.71 16.82 -31.36
CA ARG A 3 -24.92 15.86 -32.46
C ARG A 3 -23.92 16.05 -33.62
N PHE A 4 -23.60 17.30 -33.95
CA PHE A 4 -22.63 17.62 -34.99
C PHE A 4 -21.23 17.13 -34.60
N PHE A 5 -20.76 17.43 -33.38
CA PHE A 5 -19.46 16.93 -32.91
C PHE A 5 -19.39 15.40 -32.86
N TRP A 6 -20.46 14.74 -32.42
CA TRP A 6 -20.55 13.28 -32.43
C TRP A 6 -20.48 12.70 -33.85
N ASP A 7 -21.18 13.30 -34.82
CA ASP A 7 -21.15 12.86 -36.22
C ASP A 7 -19.79 13.14 -36.87
N GLU A 8 -19.13 14.24 -36.52
CA GLU A 8 -17.79 14.59 -37.01
C GLU A 8 -16.71 13.68 -36.41
N ASP A 9 -16.72 13.50 -35.10
CA ASP A 9 -15.67 12.76 -34.38
C ASP A 9 -15.61 11.29 -34.78
N ARG A 10 -16.76 10.69 -35.11
CA ARG A 10 -16.90 9.28 -35.53
C ARG A 10 -16.42 8.97 -36.94
N LYS A 11 -16.06 10.00 -37.73
CA LYS A 11 -15.43 9.78 -39.05
C LYS A 11 -14.03 9.18 -38.94
N ARG A 12 -13.39 9.29 -37.77
CA ARG A 12 -12.08 8.71 -37.46
C ARG A 12 -12.20 7.79 -36.24
N PRO A 13 -11.64 6.58 -36.27
CA PRO A 13 -11.68 5.69 -35.12
C PRO A 13 -10.86 6.27 -33.96
N LEU A 14 -11.30 6.03 -32.73
CA LEU A 14 -10.72 6.52 -31.48
C LEU A 14 -9.22 6.19 -31.38
N ILE A 15 -8.82 4.98 -31.77
CA ILE A 15 -7.40 4.59 -31.73
C ILE A 15 -6.51 5.48 -32.60
N SER A 16 -7.02 6.03 -33.70
CA SER A 16 -6.24 6.92 -34.58
C SER A 16 -5.88 8.24 -33.90
N ARG A 17 -6.57 8.58 -32.80
CA ARG A 17 -6.33 9.79 -32.00
C ARG A 17 -5.23 9.63 -30.95
N LEU A 18 -4.77 8.40 -30.70
CA LEU A 18 -3.66 8.14 -29.78
C LEU A 18 -2.40 8.92 -30.18
N ALA A 19 -2.09 8.99 -31.47
CA ALA A 19 -0.95 9.77 -31.97
C ALA A 19 -1.09 11.27 -31.70
N ASP A 20 -2.33 11.79 -31.81
CA ASP A 20 -2.64 13.21 -31.60
C ASP A 20 -2.36 13.66 -30.15
N LEU A 21 -2.34 12.73 -29.18
CA LEU A 21 -1.98 13.00 -27.79
C LEU A 21 -0.53 13.47 -27.60
N ALA A 22 0.34 13.35 -28.62
CA ALA A 22 1.67 13.92 -28.59
C ALA A 22 1.64 15.46 -28.56
N GLY A 23 0.58 16.06 -29.12
CA GLY A 23 0.35 17.52 -29.09
C GLY A 23 -0.34 18.01 -27.82
N VAL A 24 -0.80 17.13 -26.94
CA VAL A 24 -1.46 17.50 -25.68
C VAL A 24 -0.42 17.55 -24.58
N THR A 25 0.01 18.76 -24.21
CA THR A 25 0.97 18.98 -23.12
C THR A 25 0.40 18.48 -21.79
N LEU A 26 1.12 17.59 -21.13
CA LEU A 26 0.78 17.14 -19.79
C LEU A 26 1.26 18.15 -18.74
N HIS A 27 2.54 18.49 -18.82
CA HIS A 27 3.21 19.49 -17.99
C HIS A 27 4.56 19.78 -18.65
N GLU A 28 5.07 21.02 -18.60
CA GLU A 28 6.31 21.43 -19.29
C GLU A 28 7.50 20.50 -18.99
N ARG A 29 7.59 20.01 -17.75
CA ARG A 29 8.63 19.09 -17.27
C ARG A 29 8.31 17.59 -17.38
N LEU A 30 7.10 17.20 -17.79
CA LEU A 30 6.67 15.80 -17.92
C LEU A 30 6.32 15.40 -19.37
N GLY A 31 6.38 16.34 -20.31
CA GLY A 31 6.09 16.10 -21.72
C GLY A 31 4.60 16.06 -22.04
N SER A 32 4.17 15.06 -22.81
CA SER A 32 2.83 14.97 -23.39
C SER A 32 1.97 13.87 -22.77
N VAL A 33 0.66 13.94 -23.02
CA VAL A 33 -0.29 12.88 -22.63
C VAL A 33 0.03 11.56 -23.35
N ARG A 34 0.60 11.60 -24.57
CA ARG A 34 1.06 10.38 -25.26
C ARG A 34 2.15 9.64 -24.48
N GLY A 35 3.09 10.38 -23.89
CA GLY A 35 4.14 9.82 -23.02
C GLY A 35 3.53 9.17 -21.78
N ARG A 36 2.60 9.86 -21.12
CA ARG A 36 1.82 9.27 -20.02
C ARG A 36 1.13 7.96 -20.42
N VAL A 37 0.46 7.91 -21.56
CA VAL A 37 -0.23 6.68 -22.01
C VAL A 37 0.77 5.54 -22.21
N ALA A 38 1.98 5.81 -22.72
CA ALA A 38 3.04 4.81 -22.83
C ALA A 38 3.47 4.27 -21.46
N ARG A 39 3.73 5.15 -20.49
CA ARG A 39 4.11 4.76 -19.13
C ARG A 39 2.99 3.99 -18.43
N MET A 40 1.75 4.46 -18.58
CA MET A 40 0.56 3.78 -18.05
C MET A 40 0.43 2.36 -18.61
N GLU A 41 0.79 2.11 -19.88
CA GLU A 41 0.68 0.79 -20.49
C GLU A 41 1.62 -0.19 -19.80
N GLU A 42 2.89 0.19 -19.63
CA GLU A 42 3.90 -0.63 -18.94
C GLU A 42 3.52 -0.91 -17.48
N ILE A 43 3.00 0.10 -16.77
CA ILE A 43 2.56 -0.06 -15.37
C ILE A 43 1.33 -0.96 -15.28
N ALA A 44 0.32 -0.74 -16.12
CA ALA A 44 -0.92 -1.50 -16.09
C ALA A 44 -0.68 -2.98 -16.43
N VAL A 45 0.19 -3.28 -17.40
CA VAL A 45 0.56 -4.66 -17.75
C VAL A 45 1.31 -5.34 -16.60
N ALA A 46 2.22 -4.62 -15.95
CA ALA A 46 2.93 -5.18 -14.81
C ALA A 46 2.00 -5.42 -13.60
N LEU A 47 1.07 -4.50 -13.34
CA LEU A 47 0.03 -4.69 -12.32
C LEU A 47 -0.83 -5.91 -12.67
N ALA A 48 -1.31 -6.04 -13.91
CA ALA A 48 -2.12 -7.18 -14.36
C ALA A 48 -1.38 -8.52 -14.19
N THR A 49 -0.06 -8.53 -14.38
CA THR A 49 0.77 -9.72 -14.14
C THR A 49 0.86 -10.07 -12.65
N GLU A 50 0.90 -9.06 -11.78
CA GLU A 50 1.03 -9.22 -10.32
C GLU A 50 -0.30 -9.59 -9.64
N VAL A 51 -1.40 -8.93 -9.99
CA VAL A 51 -2.72 -9.12 -9.33
C VAL A 51 -3.72 -9.94 -10.14
N GLY A 52 -3.44 -10.18 -11.43
CA GLY A 52 -4.36 -10.87 -12.33
C GLY A 52 -5.62 -10.08 -12.66
N GLY A 53 -6.68 -10.79 -13.08
CA GLY A 53 -8.02 -10.25 -13.26
C GLY A 53 -8.34 -9.67 -14.64
N ALA A 54 -7.36 -9.53 -15.53
CA ALA A 54 -7.59 -9.15 -16.93
C ALA A 54 -6.51 -9.69 -17.86
N GLU A 55 -6.88 -9.99 -19.11
CA GLU A 55 -5.95 -10.36 -20.18
C GLU A 55 -5.04 -9.18 -20.55
N VAL A 56 -3.75 -9.44 -20.75
CA VAL A 56 -2.73 -8.40 -21.04
C VAL A 56 -3.09 -7.56 -22.27
N GLU A 57 -3.60 -8.19 -23.32
CA GLU A 57 -4.00 -7.47 -24.54
C GLU A 57 -5.19 -6.53 -24.30
N ALA A 58 -6.15 -6.93 -23.46
CA ALA A 58 -7.26 -6.06 -23.08
C ALA A 58 -6.79 -4.87 -22.24
N VAL A 59 -5.79 -5.09 -21.36
CA VAL A 59 -5.13 -4.04 -20.57
C VAL A 59 -4.44 -3.02 -21.47
N ARG A 60 -3.59 -3.47 -22.41
CA ARG A 60 -2.94 -2.58 -23.38
C ARG A 60 -3.98 -1.79 -24.18
N ARG A 61 -5.01 -2.48 -24.70
CA ARG A 61 -6.05 -1.83 -25.49
C ARG A 61 -6.81 -0.77 -24.72
N ALA A 62 -7.19 -1.04 -23.47
CA ALA A 62 -7.87 -0.08 -22.62
C ALA A 62 -7.01 1.15 -22.32
N VAL A 63 -5.72 0.97 -22.01
CA VAL A 63 -4.79 2.09 -21.75
C VAL A 63 -4.61 2.97 -22.99
N GLN A 64 -4.40 2.35 -24.17
CA GLN A 64 -4.22 3.07 -25.44
C GLN A 64 -5.41 3.97 -25.79
N LEU A 65 -6.62 3.55 -25.43
CA LEU A 65 -7.84 4.29 -25.70
C LEU A 65 -8.27 5.23 -24.57
N ALA A 66 -7.78 5.03 -23.35
CA ALA A 66 -8.23 5.70 -22.12
C ALA A 66 -8.26 7.23 -22.22
N LYS A 67 -7.29 7.82 -22.93
CA LYS A 67 -7.16 9.28 -23.08
C LYS A 67 -7.38 9.77 -24.52
N ALA A 68 -7.69 8.88 -25.45
CA ALA A 68 -7.73 9.20 -26.88
C ALA A 68 -8.90 10.14 -27.25
N ASP A 69 -9.91 10.26 -26.39
CA ASP A 69 -11.03 11.18 -26.59
C ASP A 69 -10.68 12.64 -26.28
N LEU A 70 -9.56 12.92 -25.60
CA LEU A 70 -9.11 14.29 -25.28
C LEU A 70 -8.88 15.19 -26.51
N THR A 71 -8.65 14.60 -27.68
CA THR A 71 -8.46 15.34 -28.95
C THR A 71 -9.72 15.33 -29.83
N SER A 72 -10.83 14.80 -29.33
CA SER A 72 -12.12 14.86 -30.01
C SER A 72 -12.73 16.26 -29.92
N HIS A 73 -13.46 16.67 -30.96
CA HIS A 73 -14.13 17.97 -30.96
C HIS A 73 -15.13 18.07 -29.81
N MET A 74 -15.86 16.98 -29.52
CA MET A 74 -16.80 16.92 -28.39
C MET A 74 -16.12 17.19 -27.04
N VAL A 75 -14.96 16.58 -26.75
CA VAL A 75 -14.31 16.74 -25.44
C VAL A 75 -13.55 18.05 -25.35
N VAL A 76 -13.03 18.57 -26.46
CA VAL A 76 -12.44 19.92 -26.51
C VAL A 76 -13.49 20.98 -26.14
N GLU A 77 -14.71 20.86 -26.67
CA GLU A 77 -15.82 21.76 -26.32
C GLU A 77 -16.39 21.47 -24.92
N PHE A 78 -16.55 20.20 -24.57
CA PHE A 78 -17.21 19.74 -23.34
C PHE A 78 -16.28 18.82 -22.53
N THR A 79 -15.27 19.41 -21.90
CA THR A 79 -14.23 18.70 -21.11
C THR A 79 -14.78 17.81 -19.98
N SER A 80 -15.99 18.09 -19.50
CA SER A 80 -16.69 17.28 -18.50
C SER A 80 -17.12 15.90 -19.02
N LEU A 81 -17.16 15.69 -20.34
CA LEU A 81 -17.55 14.44 -20.98
C LEU A 81 -16.37 13.50 -21.29
N GLN A 82 -15.15 13.85 -20.89
CA GLN A 82 -13.98 12.96 -21.04
C GLN A 82 -14.22 11.61 -20.35
N GLY A 83 -13.67 10.54 -20.92
CA GLY A 83 -13.90 9.14 -20.52
C GLY A 83 -15.28 8.62 -20.92
N VAL A 84 -16.35 9.39 -20.70
CA VAL A 84 -17.72 9.05 -21.12
C VAL A 84 -17.78 9.00 -22.65
N MET A 85 -17.30 10.04 -23.33
CA MET A 85 -17.22 10.04 -24.79
C MET A 85 -16.24 9.01 -25.31
N GLY A 86 -15.09 8.83 -24.65
CA GLY A 86 -14.17 7.73 -24.95
C GLY A 86 -14.85 6.36 -24.96
N ARG A 87 -15.70 6.04 -23.98
CA ARG A 87 -16.51 4.82 -23.97
C ARG A 87 -17.45 4.72 -25.17
N TYR A 88 -18.17 5.81 -25.48
CA TYR A 88 -19.10 5.81 -26.61
C TYR A 88 -18.40 5.69 -27.97
N TYR A 89 -17.25 6.34 -28.15
CA TYR A 89 -16.44 6.22 -29.36
C TYR A 89 -15.86 4.81 -29.49
N ALA A 90 -15.28 4.25 -28.43
CA ALA A 90 -14.78 2.87 -28.43
C ALA A 90 -15.88 1.86 -28.78
N ALA A 91 -17.08 2.02 -28.20
CA ALA A 91 -18.22 1.16 -28.50
C ALA A 91 -18.68 1.31 -29.96
N HIS A 92 -18.66 2.53 -30.51
CA HIS A 92 -18.97 2.77 -31.92
C HIS A 92 -17.97 2.08 -32.86
N ASP A 93 -16.69 2.08 -32.49
CA ASP A 93 -15.62 1.46 -33.26
C ASP A 93 -15.56 -0.07 -33.13
N GLY A 94 -16.46 -0.67 -32.33
CA GLY A 94 -16.56 -2.12 -32.15
C GLY A 94 -15.61 -2.69 -31.09
N GLU A 95 -15.08 -1.87 -30.19
CA GLU A 95 -14.25 -2.34 -29.08
C GLU A 95 -15.03 -3.24 -28.12
N GLN A 96 -14.30 -4.10 -27.40
CA GLN A 96 -14.91 -4.99 -26.42
C GLN A 96 -15.62 -4.19 -25.30
N PRO A 97 -16.79 -4.65 -24.81
CA PRO A 97 -17.52 -3.93 -23.75
C PRO A 97 -16.70 -3.67 -22.49
N ALA A 98 -15.81 -4.60 -22.10
CA ALA A 98 -14.92 -4.42 -20.96
C ALA A 98 -13.91 -3.27 -21.17
N VAL A 99 -13.33 -3.16 -22.38
CA VAL A 99 -12.43 -2.05 -22.76
C VAL A 99 -13.19 -0.73 -22.73
N CYS A 100 -14.38 -0.69 -23.34
CA CYS A 100 -15.25 0.50 -23.33
C CYS A 100 -15.54 0.97 -21.90
N LEU A 101 -15.90 0.04 -21.00
CA LEU A 101 -16.17 0.35 -19.60
C LEU A 101 -14.93 0.88 -18.88
N ALA A 102 -13.76 0.27 -19.09
CA ALA A 102 -12.51 0.71 -18.46
C ALA A 102 -12.10 2.14 -18.87
N ILE A 103 -12.37 2.54 -20.11
CA ILE A 103 -12.13 3.92 -20.60
C ILE A 103 -12.95 4.94 -19.80
N GLU A 104 -14.18 4.62 -19.39
CA GLU A 104 -14.93 5.54 -18.52
C GLU A 104 -14.49 5.40 -17.05
N GLU A 105 -14.36 4.17 -16.56
CA GLU A 105 -14.14 3.89 -15.15
C GLU A 105 -12.77 4.33 -14.64
N HIS A 106 -11.74 4.41 -15.48
CA HIS A 106 -10.39 4.72 -14.98
C HIS A 106 -10.27 6.12 -14.33
N TYR A 107 -11.15 7.05 -14.70
CA TYR A 107 -11.27 8.36 -14.06
C TYR A 107 -11.77 8.29 -12.61
N ARG A 108 -12.39 7.18 -12.20
CA ARG A 108 -12.97 6.99 -10.86
C ARG A 108 -11.93 6.50 -9.83
N PRO A 109 -11.99 6.95 -8.57
CA PRO A 109 -12.85 8.02 -8.04
C PRO A 109 -12.36 9.41 -8.47
N ARG A 110 -13.30 10.30 -8.84
CA ARG A 110 -13.00 11.69 -9.29
C ARG A 110 -12.88 12.68 -8.12
N PHE A 111 -13.55 12.38 -7.02
CA PHE A 111 -13.56 13.15 -5.78
C PHE A 111 -13.77 12.22 -4.59
N ALA A 112 -13.59 12.72 -3.36
CA ALA A 112 -13.78 11.93 -2.15
C ALA A 112 -15.23 11.45 -2.02
N GLY A 113 -15.43 10.13 -1.85
CA GLY A 113 -16.76 9.51 -1.79
C GLY A 113 -17.40 9.22 -3.15
N ASP A 114 -16.72 9.47 -4.28
CA ASP A 114 -17.15 8.97 -5.59
C ASP A 114 -17.06 7.43 -5.65
N LEU A 115 -17.76 6.84 -6.62
CA LEU A 115 -17.68 5.40 -6.86
C LEU A 115 -16.25 5.00 -7.23
N LEU A 116 -15.86 3.77 -6.87
CA LEU A 116 -14.63 3.16 -7.33
C LEU A 116 -14.87 2.44 -8.68
N PRO A 117 -13.83 2.21 -9.50
CA PRO A 117 -13.92 1.35 -10.67
C PRO A 117 -14.37 -0.06 -10.24
N ALA A 118 -15.44 -0.57 -10.85
CA ALA A 118 -15.98 -1.88 -10.49
C ALA A 118 -15.33 -3.00 -11.31
N SER A 119 -14.96 -2.73 -12.56
CA SER A 119 -14.36 -3.75 -13.43
C SER A 119 -12.87 -3.97 -13.12
N PRO A 120 -12.35 -5.22 -13.22
CA PRO A 120 -10.92 -5.49 -13.06
C PRO A 120 -10.05 -4.65 -13.99
N LEU A 121 -10.46 -4.50 -15.26
CA LEU A 121 -9.77 -3.71 -16.25
C LEU A 121 -9.78 -2.22 -15.91
N GLY A 122 -10.93 -1.68 -15.50
CA GLY A 122 -11.05 -0.29 -15.03
C GLY A 122 -10.16 0.00 -13.83
N ARG A 123 -10.09 -0.91 -12.85
CA ARG A 123 -9.21 -0.79 -11.68
C ARG A 123 -7.73 -0.75 -12.07
N LEU A 124 -7.30 -1.61 -13.00
CA LEU A 124 -5.90 -1.66 -13.45
C LEU A 124 -5.49 -0.34 -14.12
N VAL A 125 -6.31 0.17 -15.05
CA VAL A 125 -6.05 1.45 -15.74
C VAL A 125 -6.12 2.63 -14.75
N ALA A 126 -7.07 2.61 -13.82
CA ALA A 126 -7.23 3.64 -12.78
C ALA A 126 -6.02 3.74 -11.86
N VAL A 127 -5.47 2.60 -11.44
CA VAL A 127 -4.27 2.56 -10.58
C VAL A 127 -3.03 2.95 -11.36
N ALA A 128 -2.87 2.47 -12.60
CA ALA A 128 -1.75 2.86 -13.45
C ALA A 128 -1.70 4.38 -13.71
N GLU A 129 -2.83 5.01 -14.01
CA GLU A 129 -2.90 6.47 -14.15
C GLU A 129 -2.51 7.18 -12.84
N ARG A 130 -3.07 6.77 -11.71
CA ARG A 130 -2.81 7.42 -10.42
C ARG A 130 -1.36 7.27 -9.98
N LEU A 131 -0.74 6.12 -10.28
CA LEU A 131 0.70 5.94 -10.10
C LEU A 131 1.49 6.93 -10.95
N ASP A 132 1.17 7.09 -12.25
CA ASP A 132 1.83 8.07 -13.13
C ASP A 132 1.67 9.51 -12.64
N VAL A 133 0.46 9.89 -12.23
CA VAL A 133 0.19 11.23 -11.68
C VAL A 133 1.05 11.50 -10.44
N VAL A 134 1.06 10.56 -9.50
CA VAL A 134 1.80 10.72 -8.24
C VAL A 134 3.31 10.67 -8.47
N CYS A 135 3.81 9.71 -9.25
CA CYS A 135 5.24 9.60 -9.54
C CYS A 135 5.75 10.81 -10.36
N GLY A 136 5.02 11.22 -11.39
CA GLY A 136 5.37 12.40 -12.20
C GLY A 136 5.42 13.68 -11.37
N GLY A 137 4.42 13.90 -10.51
CA GLY A 137 4.40 15.06 -9.61
C GLY A 137 5.63 15.12 -8.70
N PHE A 138 6.00 13.99 -8.08
CA PHE A 138 7.18 13.93 -7.21
C PHE A 138 8.50 14.01 -7.98
N ALA A 139 8.59 13.40 -9.16
CA ALA A 139 9.78 13.43 -10.00
C ALA A 139 10.19 14.88 -10.32
N VAL A 140 9.22 15.74 -10.62
CA VAL A 140 9.46 17.16 -10.93
C VAL A 140 9.25 18.09 -9.72
N GLY A 141 9.15 17.57 -8.50
CA GLY A 141 9.10 18.39 -7.28
C GLY A 141 7.81 19.19 -7.07
N LEU A 142 6.68 18.75 -7.64
CA LEU A 142 5.34 19.32 -7.43
C LEU A 142 4.68 18.78 -6.14
N ILE A 143 5.47 18.59 -5.10
CA ILE A 143 5.04 17.93 -3.86
C ILE A 143 4.04 18.83 -3.12
N PRO A 144 2.89 18.31 -2.64
CA PRO A 144 1.88 19.13 -1.96
C PRO A 144 2.41 19.69 -0.63
N THR A 145 2.22 20.99 -0.37
CA THR A 145 2.64 21.65 0.87
C THR A 145 1.43 22.22 1.63
N GLY A 146 1.45 22.13 2.96
CA GLY A 146 0.35 22.61 3.81
C GLY A 146 -1.01 22.01 3.39
N SER A 147 -2.03 22.85 3.22
CA SER A 147 -3.35 22.43 2.72
C SER A 147 -3.46 22.39 1.19
N GLN A 148 -2.48 22.90 0.44
CA GLN A 148 -2.55 23.05 -1.01
C GLN A 148 -2.17 21.75 -1.73
N ASP A 149 -2.97 21.39 -2.74
CA ASP A 149 -2.71 20.27 -3.65
C ASP A 149 -3.12 20.65 -5.09
N PRO A 150 -2.38 21.57 -5.73
CA PRO A 150 -2.77 22.14 -7.03
C PRO A 150 -2.84 21.11 -8.16
N PHE A 151 -2.06 20.02 -8.06
CA PHE A 151 -2.03 18.95 -9.06
C PHE A 151 -2.84 17.71 -8.64
N GLY A 152 -3.55 17.77 -7.50
CA GLY A 152 -4.42 16.69 -7.05
C GLY A 152 -3.70 15.39 -6.66
N LEU A 153 -2.43 15.46 -6.25
CA LEU A 153 -1.62 14.29 -5.91
C LEU A 153 -2.19 13.56 -4.69
N ARG A 154 -2.66 14.27 -3.66
CA ARG A 154 -3.27 13.65 -2.46
C ARG A 154 -4.52 12.87 -2.81
N ARG A 155 -5.33 13.43 -3.71
CA ARG A 155 -6.54 12.78 -4.23
C ARG A 155 -6.18 11.56 -5.08
N ALA A 156 -5.20 11.68 -5.97
CA ALA A 156 -4.74 10.56 -6.79
C ALA A 156 -4.18 9.41 -5.94
N GLY A 157 -3.30 9.72 -4.98
CA GLY A 157 -2.73 8.75 -4.06
C GLY A 157 -3.78 8.10 -3.14
N LEU A 158 -4.75 8.86 -2.63
CA LEU A 158 -5.84 8.28 -1.85
C LEU A 158 -6.73 7.36 -2.70
N GLY A 159 -7.12 7.80 -3.89
CA GLY A 159 -7.92 7.00 -4.80
C GLY A 159 -7.23 5.70 -5.19
N LEU A 160 -5.91 5.73 -5.40
CA LEU A 160 -5.09 4.54 -5.66
C LEU A 160 -5.20 3.55 -4.50
N ILE A 161 -4.97 4.01 -3.27
CA ILE A 161 -5.03 3.14 -2.09
C ILE A 161 -6.44 2.57 -1.89
N GLN A 162 -7.48 3.39 -2.09
CA GLN A 162 -8.87 2.94 -1.98
C GLN A 162 -9.19 1.85 -3.02
N ILE A 163 -8.72 2.00 -4.26
CA ILE A 163 -8.90 0.97 -5.29
C ILE A 163 -8.21 -0.33 -4.87
N CYS A 164 -6.95 -0.29 -4.39
CA CYS A 164 -6.25 -1.49 -3.95
C CYS A 164 -6.96 -2.18 -2.77
N LEU A 165 -7.45 -1.41 -1.80
CA LEU A 165 -8.20 -1.92 -0.64
C LEU A 165 -9.53 -2.56 -1.04
N ASP A 166 -10.29 -1.92 -1.92
CA ASP A 166 -11.59 -2.38 -2.44
C ASP A 166 -11.43 -3.62 -3.32
N ALA A 167 -10.38 -3.65 -4.15
CA ALA A 167 -10.07 -4.78 -5.00
C ALA A 167 -9.49 -5.98 -4.25
N GLY A 168 -9.07 -5.81 -3.00
CA GLY A 168 -8.37 -6.86 -2.25
C GLY A 168 -6.96 -7.12 -2.80
N TRP A 169 -6.34 -6.13 -3.43
CA TRP A 169 -4.98 -6.23 -3.96
C TRP A 169 -3.94 -6.06 -2.87
N ASP A 170 -3.45 -7.19 -2.38
CA ASP A 170 -2.26 -7.21 -1.55
C ASP A 170 -1.03 -7.03 -2.45
N ILE A 171 -0.66 -5.78 -2.71
CA ILE A 171 0.48 -5.41 -3.55
C ILE A 171 1.44 -4.50 -2.80
N ASP A 172 2.73 -4.65 -3.10
CA ASP A 172 3.72 -3.66 -2.73
C ASP A 172 3.80 -2.61 -3.84
N LEU A 173 3.57 -1.35 -3.49
CA LEU A 173 3.61 -0.25 -4.46
C LEU A 173 5.05 0.20 -4.76
N ALA A 174 6.03 -0.16 -3.93
CA ALA A 174 7.41 0.29 -4.10
C ALA A 174 8.03 -0.15 -5.44
N PRO A 175 7.89 -1.41 -5.91
CA PRO A 175 8.37 -1.82 -7.24
C PRO A 175 7.71 -1.04 -8.38
N GLN A 176 6.42 -0.75 -8.27
CA GLN A 176 5.68 -0.01 -9.31
C GLN A 176 6.06 1.47 -9.33
N VAL A 177 6.33 2.06 -8.16
CA VAL A 177 6.90 3.42 -8.03
C VAL A 177 8.29 3.47 -8.67
N ALA A 178 9.17 2.51 -8.35
CA ALA A 178 10.52 2.47 -8.92
C ALA A 178 10.47 2.37 -10.45
N ARG A 179 9.67 1.44 -10.99
CA ARG A 179 9.45 1.29 -12.44
C ARG A 179 8.98 2.60 -13.08
N ASN A 180 8.03 3.30 -12.47
CA ASN A 180 7.48 4.54 -13.03
C ASN A 180 8.53 5.65 -13.06
N LEU A 181 9.34 5.79 -12.01
CA LEU A 181 10.45 6.74 -11.97
C LEU A 181 11.53 6.42 -13.02
N GLU A 182 11.83 5.15 -13.26
CA GLU A 182 12.73 4.71 -14.34
C GLU A 182 12.19 5.07 -15.72
N LEU A 183 10.88 4.84 -15.97
CA LEU A 183 10.22 5.22 -17.21
C LEU A 183 10.26 6.73 -17.46
N LEU A 184 10.00 7.54 -16.42
CA LEU A 184 10.13 8.99 -16.48
C LEU A 184 11.57 9.43 -16.81
N ALA A 185 12.56 8.83 -16.15
CA ALA A 185 13.98 9.12 -16.42
C ALA A 185 14.39 8.75 -17.85
N ALA A 186 13.90 7.63 -18.39
CA ALA A 186 14.14 7.20 -19.76
C ALA A 186 13.56 8.18 -20.80
N GLU A 187 12.51 8.91 -20.45
CA GLU A 187 11.93 10.00 -21.25
C GLU A 187 12.63 11.36 -21.05
N GLY A 188 13.74 11.39 -20.30
CA GLY A 188 14.54 12.60 -20.06
C GLY A 188 14.05 13.48 -18.91
N VAL A 189 13.05 13.04 -18.14
CA VAL A 189 12.59 13.76 -16.94
C VAL A 189 13.68 13.70 -15.88
N GLN A 190 14.02 14.85 -15.32
CA GLN A 190 14.98 14.94 -14.20
C GLN A 190 14.31 14.46 -12.92
N VAL A 191 14.55 13.20 -12.55
CA VAL A 191 14.01 12.59 -11.33
C VAL A 191 14.87 12.96 -10.13
N ALA A 192 14.27 13.57 -9.12
CA ALA A 192 14.96 13.85 -7.85
C ALA A 192 15.38 12.55 -7.14
N ALA A 193 16.61 12.50 -6.62
CA ALA A 193 17.13 11.31 -5.90
C ALA A 193 16.28 10.93 -4.66
N SER A 194 15.60 11.91 -4.05
CA SER A 194 14.70 11.69 -2.91
C SER A 194 13.30 11.21 -3.30
N ALA A 195 12.94 11.19 -4.59
CA ALA A 195 11.57 10.98 -5.05
C ALA A 195 10.98 9.66 -4.55
N ALA A 196 11.73 8.56 -4.65
CA ALA A 196 11.25 7.25 -4.20
C ALA A 196 10.95 7.20 -2.69
N ALA A 197 11.83 7.77 -1.86
CA ALA A 197 11.62 7.82 -0.41
C ALA A 197 10.43 8.71 -0.05
N GLN A 198 10.33 9.90 -0.66
CA GLN A 198 9.21 10.81 -0.46
C GLN A 198 7.87 10.22 -0.93
N LEU A 199 7.87 9.46 -2.01
CA LEU A 199 6.70 8.75 -2.53
C LEU A 199 6.23 7.64 -1.59
N ARG A 200 7.15 6.86 -1.04
CA ARG A 200 6.82 5.83 -0.03
C ARG A 200 6.16 6.48 1.19
N ASP A 201 6.75 7.54 1.72
CA ASP A 201 6.21 8.22 2.90
C ASP A 201 4.84 8.85 2.59
N PHE A 202 4.70 9.44 1.40
CA PHE A 202 3.44 10.00 0.91
C PHE A 202 2.33 8.94 0.79
N LEU A 203 2.61 7.78 0.17
CA LEU A 203 1.67 6.68 0.02
C LEU A 203 1.33 6.05 1.38
N GLY A 204 2.30 5.95 2.30
CA GLY A 204 2.07 5.53 3.69
C GLY A 204 1.09 6.47 4.41
N GLN A 205 1.21 7.79 4.22
CA GLN A 205 0.22 8.74 4.75
C GLN A 205 -1.15 8.61 4.09
N ARG A 206 -1.22 8.25 2.80
CA ARG A 206 -2.51 7.98 2.13
C ARG A 206 -3.16 6.72 2.67
N LEU A 207 -2.38 5.67 2.91
CA LEU A 207 -2.82 4.44 3.56
C LEU A 207 -3.31 4.70 4.98
N HIS A 208 -2.58 5.51 5.75
CA HIS A 208 -3.01 5.95 7.07
C HIS A 208 -4.40 6.58 7.02
N TYR A 209 -4.57 7.61 6.17
CA TYR A 209 -5.85 8.30 6.03
C TYR A 209 -6.98 7.36 5.57
N ALA A 210 -6.69 6.47 4.62
CA ALA A 210 -7.67 5.50 4.14
C ALA A 210 -8.14 4.58 5.28
N LEU A 211 -7.23 4.00 6.07
CA LEU A 211 -7.61 3.10 7.17
C LEU A 211 -8.40 3.83 8.27
N CYS A 212 -7.99 5.05 8.64
CA CYS A 212 -8.75 5.87 9.60
C CYS A 212 -10.16 6.19 9.09
N SER A 213 -10.32 6.49 7.80
CA SER A 213 -11.64 6.74 7.21
C SER A 213 -12.57 5.52 7.20
N HIS A 214 -12.02 4.31 7.33
CA HIS A 214 -12.78 3.06 7.51
C HIS A 214 -13.05 2.72 8.99
N GLY A 215 -12.81 3.65 9.91
CA GLY A 215 -13.15 3.50 11.33
C GLY A 215 -12.06 2.87 12.21
N VAL A 216 -10.86 2.62 11.67
CA VAL A 216 -9.73 2.16 12.49
C VAL A 216 -9.17 3.33 13.30
N ALA A 217 -8.96 3.13 14.61
CA ALA A 217 -8.38 4.14 15.48
C ALA A 217 -6.97 4.58 15.01
N GLU A 218 -6.68 5.88 15.09
CA GLU A 218 -5.44 6.46 14.56
C GLU A 218 -4.17 5.82 15.14
N GLU A 219 -4.17 5.52 16.45
CA GLU A 219 -3.05 4.87 17.13
C GLU A 219 -2.80 3.44 16.63
N VAL A 220 -3.86 2.70 16.29
CA VAL A 220 -3.78 1.33 15.74
C VAL A 220 -3.16 1.40 14.35
N VAL A 221 -3.64 2.33 13.51
CA VAL A 221 -3.07 2.55 12.18
C VAL A 221 -1.60 2.94 12.27
N ARG A 222 -1.25 3.88 13.15
CA ARG A 222 0.14 4.31 13.36
C ARG A 222 1.03 3.15 13.82
N ALA A 223 0.56 2.31 14.75
CA ALA A 223 1.29 1.14 15.22
C ALA A 223 1.61 0.16 14.07
N VAL A 224 0.61 -0.14 13.24
CA VAL A 224 0.77 -1.09 12.11
C VAL A 224 1.70 -0.53 11.03
N LEU A 225 1.54 0.74 10.66
CA LEU A 225 2.39 1.37 9.63
C LEU A 225 3.84 1.55 10.12
N ALA A 226 4.05 1.89 11.40
CA ALA A 226 5.38 1.97 11.99
C ALA A 226 6.09 0.61 12.04
N ALA A 227 5.33 -0.49 12.09
CA ALA A 227 5.87 -1.85 11.94
C ALA A 227 6.23 -2.24 10.50
N GLY A 228 6.13 -1.31 9.54
CA GLY A 228 6.52 -1.52 8.14
C GLY A 228 5.44 -2.13 7.26
N ALA A 229 4.16 -2.07 7.66
CA ALA A 229 3.06 -2.51 6.81
C ALA A 229 2.86 -1.52 5.64
N THR A 230 3.41 -1.84 4.47
CA THR A 230 3.34 -1.00 3.27
C THR A 230 2.26 -1.44 2.28
N ARG A 231 1.84 -2.71 2.35
CA ARG A 231 0.84 -3.30 1.45
C ARG A 231 -0.56 -2.98 1.96
N PRO A 232 -1.47 -2.40 1.16
CA PRO A 232 -2.75 -1.89 1.69
C PRO A 232 -3.62 -2.95 2.38
N VAL A 233 -3.77 -4.12 1.77
CA VAL A 233 -4.64 -5.20 2.29
C VAL A 233 -4.04 -5.84 3.54
N ASP A 234 -2.75 -6.13 3.54
CA ASP A 234 -2.00 -6.59 4.70
C ASP A 234 -2.12 -5.61 5.88
N ALA A 235 -1.89 -4.31 5.64
CA ALA A 235 -2.02 -3.27 6.66
C ALA A 235 -3.44 -3.22 7.24
N ARG A 236 -4.48 -3.34 6.40
CA ARG A 236 -5.87 -3.43 6.85
C ARG A 236 -6.09 -4.67 7.73
N ALA A 237 -5.57 -5.82 7.34
CA ALA A 237 -5.73 -7.07 8.09
C ALA A 237 -5.03 -7.01 9.47
N ARG A 238 -3.80 -6.49 9.53
CA ARG A 238 -3.08 -6.25 10.79
C ARG A 238 -3.82 -5.26 11.69
N ALA A 239 -4.31 -4.16 11.10
CA ALA A 239 -5.03 -3.13 11.84
C ALA A 239 -6.37 -3.63 12.40
N ALA A 240 -7.12 -4.42 11.63
CA ALA A 240 -8.36 -5.05 12.09
C ALA A 240 -8.09 -6.03 13.24
N ALA A 241 -7.09 -6.89 13.11
CA ALA A 241 -6.72 -7.85 14.14
C ALA A 241 -6.23 -7.17 15.43
N LEU A 242 -5.45 -6.09 15.32
CA LEU A 242 -5.01 -5.31 16.47
C LEU A 242 -6.17 -4.55 17.14
N ALA A 243 -7.10 -4.01 16.34
CA ALA A 243 -8.29 -3.36 16.87
C ALA A 243 -9.20 -4.33 17.64
N GLU A 244 -9.33 -5.58 17.16
CA GLU A 244 -10.04 -6.66 17.86
C GLU A 244 -9.32 -7.02 19.17
N LEU A 245 -7.99 -7.25 19.11
CA LEU A 245 -7.21 -7.59 20.31
C LEU A 245 -7.30 -6.52 21.39
N ARG A 246 -7.39 -5.24 21.02
CA ARG A 246 -7.52 -4.13 21.98
C ARG A 246 -8.80 -4.21 22.83
N GLN A 247 -9.83 -4.89 22.34
CA GLN A 247 -11.06 -5.11 23.13
C GLN A 247 -10.89 -6.21 24.20
N ASP A 248 -9.80 -6.97 24.17
CA ASP A 248 -9.50 -7.98 25.18
C ASP A 248 -9.11 -7.30 26.51
N PRO A 249 -9.72 -7.66 27.65
CA PRO A 249 -9.38 -7.09 28.95
C PRO A 249 -7.90 -7.24 29.35
N SER A 250 -7.21 -8.25 28.80
CA SER A 250 -5.80 -8.51 29.04
C SER A 250 -4.86 -7.66 28.17
N PHE A 251 -5.38 -6.87 27.23
CA PHE A 251 -4.58 -6.08 26.28
C PHE A 251 -3.59 -5.15 26.98
N ALA A 252 -4.05 -4.43 28.01
CA ALA A 252 -3.20 -3.50 28.77
C ALA A 252 -2.00 -4.21 29.40
N ASP A 253 -2.22 -5.42 29.93
CA ASP A 253 -1.16 -6.24 30.51
C ASP A 253 -0.17 -6.71 29.44
N ILE A 254 -0.68 -7.20 28.31
CA ILE A 254 0.15 -7.65 27.16
C ILE A 254 1.04 -6.49 26.66
N ALA A 255 0.44 -5.31 26.47
CA ALA A 255 1.16 -4.12 26.04
C ALA A 255 2.23 -3.71 27.06
N THR A 256 1.96 -3.86 28.36
CA THR A 256 2.91 -3.56 29.44
C THR A 256 4.10 -4.53 29.44
N SER A 257 3.84 -5.84 29.37
CA SER A 257 4.90 -6.84 29.31
C SER A 257 5.79 -6.63 28.09
N PHE A 258 5.22 -6.30 26.93
CA PHE A 258 5.98 -6.00 25.72
C PHE A 258 6.79 -4.70 25.81
N LYS A 259 6.22 -3.62 26.36
CA LYS A 259 6.96 -2.38 26.64
C LYS A 259 8.17 -2.64 27.55
N ARG A 260 8.02 -3.54 28.53
CA ARG A 260 9.12 -3.96 29.41
C ARG A 260 10.21 -4.72 28.66
N VAL A 261 9.85 -5.64 27.75
CA VAL A 261 10.79 -6.33 26.85
C VAL A 261 11.63 -5.32 26.05
N ASN A 262 10.97 -4.38 25.37
CA ASN A 262 11.64 -3.38 24.53
C ASN A 262 12.55 -2.45 25.33
N ARG A 263 12.16 -2.05 26.55
CA ARG A 263 12.97 -1.17 27.41
C ARG A 263 14.24 -1.84 27.93
N ILE A 264 14.21 -3.16 28.13
CA ILE A 264 15.35 -3.91 28.70
C ILE A 264 16.35 -4.31 27.61
N LEU A 265 15.89 -4.55 26.40
CA LEU A 265 16.76 -4.85 25.28
C LEU A 265 17.61 -3.62 24.90
N PRO A 266 18.94 -3.75 24.81
CA PRO A 266 19.77 -2.67 24.30
C PRO A 266 19.42 -2.33 22.85
N ASP A 267 19.56 -1.05 22.49
CA ASP A 267 19.39 -0.60 21.12
C ASP A 267 20.33 -1.37 20.17
N GLY A 268 19.77 -1.86 19.05
CA GLY A 268 20.52 -2.65 18.07
C GLY A 268 20.92 -4.05 18.55
N PHE A 269 20.48 -4.52 19.73
CA PHE A 269 20.76 -5.89 20.18
C PHE A 269 20.10 -6.90 19.24
N VAL A 270 20.94 -7.75 18.65
CA VAL A 270 20.53 -8.90 17.83
C VAL A 270 20.65 -10.16 18.68
N GLY A 271 19.53 -10.87 18.85
CA GLY A 271 19.50 -12.11 19.60
C GLY A 271 20.41 -13.18 18.99
N ALA A 272 21.01 -14.02 19.83
CA ALA A 272 21.75 -15.19 19.40
C ALA A 272 20.96 -16.48 19.68
N ALA A 273 21.39 -17.59 19.10
CA ALA A 273 20.88 -18.90 19.50
C ALA A 273 21.12 -19.11 21.01
N VAL A 274 20.06 -19.49 21.72
CA VAL A 274 20.12 -19.70 23.17
C VAL A 274 20.56 -21.13 23.43
N ASP A 275 21.74 -21.30 24.03
CA ASP A 275 22.17 -22.60 24.53
C ASP A 275 21.36 -22.98 25.77
N ARG A 276 20.62 -24.08 25.68
CA ARG A 276 19.79 -24.60 26.77
C ARG A 276 20.61 -24.99 28.00
N ALA A 277 21.90 -25.32 27.83
CA ALA A 277 22.78 -25.66 28.94
C ALA A 277 23.05 -24.45 29.87
N VAL A 278 22.95 -23.23 29.33
CA VAL A 278 23.15 -21.98 30.07
C VAL A 278 21.90 -21.57 30.85
N LEU A 279 20.72 -22.13 30.52
CA LEU A 279 19.46 -21.85 31.21
C LEU A 279 19.31 -22.74 32.45
N THR A 280 19.61 -22.19 33.61
CA THR A 280 19.58 -22.92 34.89
C THR A 280 18.22 -22.86 35.56
N GLU A 281 17.48 -21.77 35.35
CA GLU A 281 16.21 -21.52 36.04
C GLU A 281 15.01 -22.09 35.29
N VAL A 282 13.98 -22.48 36.05
CA VAL A 282 12.74 -23.03 35.48
C VAL A 282 12.04 -22.01 34.58
N ALA A 283 11.96 -20.74 35.02
CA ALA A 283 11.29 -19.68 34.26
C ALA A 283 11.98 -19.38 32.91
N GLU A 284 13.30 -19.53 32.81
CA GLU A 284 14.03 -19.37 31.54
C GLU A 284 13.65 -20.45 30.53
N ARG A 285 13.57 -21.70 31.00
CA ARG A 285 13.24 -22.87 30.17
C ARG A 285 11.78 -22.83 29.74
N GLU A 286 10.88 -22.40 30.63
CA GLU A 286 9.46 -22.22 30.31
C GLU A 286 9.26 -21.12 29.26
N LEU A 287 9.93 -19.97 29.39
CA LEU A 287 9.86 -18.91 28.37
C LEU A 287 10.40 -19.38 27.02
N LEU A 288 11.53 -20.09 27.02
CA LEU A 288 12.09 -20.66 25.80
C LEU A 288 11.09 -21.61 25.12
N ALA A 289 10.50 -22.54 25.88
CA ALA A 289 9.53 -23.50 25.35
C ALA A 289 8.26 -22.82 24.81
N ALA A 290 7.76 -21.79 25.52
CA ALA A 290 6.61 -21.01 25.07
C ALA A 290 6.91 -20.27 23.75
N CYS A 291 8.09 -19.64 23.64
CA CYS A 291 8.53 -19.01 22.38
C CYS A 291 8.59 -20.02 21.24
N GLU A 292 9.23 -21.18 21.43
CA GLU A 292 9.34 -22.22 20.39
C GLU A 292 7.96 -22.72 19.92
N GLN A 293 7.01 -22.90 20.83
CA GLN A 293 5.64 -23.29 20.47
C GLN A 293 4.92 -22.24 19.62
N VAL A 294 5.07 -20.96 19.98
CA VAL A 294 4.45 -19.87 19.21
C VAL A 294 5.13 -19.67 17.87
N GLU A 295 6.47 -19.77 17.80
CA GLU A 295 7.23 -19.68 16.54
C GLU A 295 6.79 -20.73 15.51
N LEU A 296 6.56 -21.98 15.95
CA LEU A 296 6.06 -23.06 15.09
C LEU A 296 4.71 -22.75 14.44
N LEU A 297 3.84 -22.03 15.16
CA LEU A 297 2.51 -21.65 14.68
C LEU A 297 2.50 -20.29 13.96
N ALA A 298 3.44 -19.40 14.29
CA ALA A 298 3.43 -18.03 13.80
C ALA A 298 3.73 -17.93 12.29
N ALA A 299 4.70 -18.70 11.79
CA ALA A 299 5.08 -18.68 10.39
C ALA A 299 3.91 -19.00 9.42
N PRO A 300 3.15 -20.11 9.58
CA PRO A 300 2.02 -20.39 8.70
C PRO A 300 0.88 -19.36 8.85
N LEU A 301 0.64 -18.85 10.06
CA LEU A 301 -0.39 -17.81 10.28
C LEU A 301 -0.03 -16.49 9.61
N ARG A 302 1.24 -16.07 9.66
CA ARG A 302 1.75 -14.89 8.94
C ARG A 302 1.63 -15.06 7.43
N ALA A 303 2.03 -16.23 6.91
CA ALA A 303 1.92 -16.52 5.49
C ALA A 303 0.46 -16.53 4.98
N ALA A 304 -0.48 -16.96 5.83
CA ALA A 304 -1.91 -16.95 5.54
C ALA A 304 -2.58 -15.58 5.78
N GLY A 305 -1.87 -14.60 6.36
CA GLY A 305 -2.45 -13.32 6.77
C GLY A 305 -3.47 -13.42 7.93
N ASP A 306 -3.47 -14.53 8.68
CA ASP A 306 -4.38 -14.74 9.82
C ASP A 306 -3.82 -14.10 11.09
N TYR A 307 -3.84 -12.77 11.09
CA TYR A 307 -3.32 -11.95 12.18
C TYR A 307 -4.13 -12.09 13.47
N GLY A 308 -5.42 -12.40 13.39
CA GLY A 308 -6.27 -12.63 14.56
C GLY A 308 -5.81 -13.86 15.35
N GLN A 309 -5.62 -15.00 14.67
CA GLN A 309 -5.07 -16.19 15.32
C GLN A 309 -3.63 -15.99 15.78
N LEU A 310 -2.81 -15.30 14.99
CA LEU A 310 -1.42 -15.02 15.38
C LEU A 310 -1.35 -14.23 16.67
N LEU A 311 -2.11 -13.14 16.78
CA LEU A 311 -2.16 -12.34 18.00
C LEU A 311 -2.66 -13.16 19.19
N ARG A 312 -3.70 -14.00 19.01
CA ARG A 312 -4.16 -14.92 20.07
C ARG A 312 -3.08 -15.90 20.53
N ARG A 313 -2.21 -16.39 19.62
CA ARG A 313 -1.03 -17.21 20.01
C ARG A 313 0.02 -16.39 20.74
N LEU A 314 0.24 -15.15 20.34
CA LEU A 314 1.20 -14.27 21.01
C LEU A 314 0.78 -13.93 22.44
N VAL A 315 -0.52 -13.77 22.70
CA VAL A 315 -1.05 -13.55 24.06
C VAL A 315 -0.68 -14.69 25.01
N THR A 316 -0.58 -15.94 24.53
CA THR A 316 -0.24 -17.07 25.40
C THR A 316 1.19 -17.03 25.94
N LEU A 317 2.05 -16.16 25.42
CA LEU A 317 3.40 -15.94 25.96
C LEU A 317 3.39 -15.18 27.28
N ARG A 318 2.34 -14.39 27.55
CA ARG A 318 2.31 -13.48 28.69
C ARG A 318 2.66 -14.16 30.03
N PRO A 319 2.04 -15.29 30.43
CA PRO A 319 2.35 -15.91 31.72
C PRO A 319 3.83 -16.28 31.86
N ALA A 320 4.46 -16.76 30.79
CA ALA A 320 5.88 -17.11 30.81
C ALA A 320 6.79 -15.87 30.84
N VAL A 321 6.40 -14.78 30.17
CA VAL A 321 7.11 -13.50 30.21
C VAL A 321 7.03 -12.85 31.60
N ASP A 322 5.84 -12.83 32.19
CA ASP A 322 5.60 -12.26 33.51
C ASP A 322 6.41 -13.01 34.57
N ARG A 323 6.33 -14.35 34.57
CA ARG A 323 7.13 -15.20 35.46
C ARG A 323 8.64 -15.03 35.26
N PHE A 324 9.10 -14.98 34.02
CA PHE A 324 10.51 -14.70 33.73
C PHE A 324 10.95 -13.38 34.37
N PHE A 325 10.10 -12.36 34.31
CA PHE A 325 10.40 -11.06 34.85
C PHE A 325 10.27 -10.93 36.37
N GLU A 326 9.53 -11.83 37.02
CA GLU A 326 9.43 -11.97 38.47
C GLU A 326 10.62 -12.75 39.04
N ASP A 327 10.96 -13.88 38.41
CA ASP A 327 11.94 -14.84 38.93
C ASP A 327 13.38 -14.54 38.47
N ILE A 328 13.57 -13.85 37.33
CA ILE A 328 14.88 -13.74 36.67
C ILE A 328 15.44 -12.33 36.67
N LEU A 329 16.64 -12.17 37.24
CA LEU A 329 17.45 -10.97 37.07
C LEU A 329 18.11 -10.97 35.67
N VAL A 330 17.54 -10.22 34.72
CA VAL A 330 18.02 -10.19 33.33
C VAL A 330 19.48 -9.73 33.23
N MET A 331 19.87 -8.72 34.01
CA MET A 331 21.23 -8.16 34.03
C MET A 331 22.14 -8.99 34.94
N ALA A 332 22.33 -10.27 34.59
CA ALA A 332 23.22 -11.19 35.32
C ALA A 332 24.69 -10.73 35.27
N GLN A 333 25.47 -11.09 36.30
CA GLN A 333 26.91 -10.81 36.35
C GLN A 333 27.68 -11.63 35.31
N GLU A 334 27.29 -12.89 35.13
CA GLU A 334 27.88 -13.77 34.13
C GLU A 334 27.42 -13.39 32.73
N GLU A 335 28.39 -13.08 31.86
CA GLU A 335 28.13 -12.56 30.52
C GLU A 335 27.33 -13.54 29.65
N ALA A 336 27.65 -14.84 29.73
CA ALA A 336 26.96 -15.88 28.97
C ALA A 336 25.47 -15.97 29.36
N VAL A 337 25.17 -15.97 30.67
CA VAL A 337 23.80 -16.00 31.21
C VAL A 337 23.04 -14.73 30.84
N ARG A 338 23.66 -13.56 31.00
CA ARG A 338 23.06 -12.27 30.60
C ARG A 338 22.72 -12.26 29.11
N ARG A 339 23.63 -12.71 28.26
CA ARG A 339 23.41 -12.76 26.80
C ARG A 339 22.32 -13.75 26.42
N ALA A 340 22.23 -14.90 27.09
CA ALA A 340 21.15 -15.87 26.90
C ALA A 340 19.78 -15.28 27.27
N ARG A 341 19.68 -14.63 28.44
CA ARG A 341 18.46 -13.94 28.90
C ARG A 341 18.01 -12.82 27.97
N LEU A 342 18.93 -11.97 27.53
CA LEU A 342 18.64 -10.93 26.53
C LEU A 342 18.22 -11.54 25.19
N SER A 343 18.80 -12.68 24.79
CA SER A 343 18.41 -13.37 23.56
C SER A 343 17.00 -13.99 23.65
N LEU A 344 16.58 -14.48 24.83
CA LEU A 344 15.18 -14.90 25.06
C LEU A 344 14.22 -13.72 24.89
N LEU A 345 14.52 -12.57 25.50
CA LEU A 345 13.72 -11.35 25.33
C LEU A 345 13.69 -10.87 23.88
N ALA A 346 14.81 -10.97 23.15
CA ALA A 346 14.88 -10.62 21.74
C ALA A 346 13.98 -11.54 20.90
N ARG A 347 13.89 -12.85 21.21
CA ARG A 347 12.94 -13.77 20.55
C ARG A 347 11.50 -13.38 20.81
N VAL A 348 11.15 -13.03 22.04
CA VAL A 348 9.80 -12.50 22.36
C VAL A 348 9.53 -11.26 21.52
N ARG A 349 10.46 -10.30 21.44
CA ARG A 349 10.29 -9.10 20.58
C ARG A 349 10.05 -9.49 19.11
N HIS A 350 10.89 -10.37 18.55
CA HIS A 350 10.80 -10.83 17.17
C HIS A 350 9.47 -11.50 16.82
N LEU A 351 8.84 -12.17 17.80
CA LEU A 351 7.53 -12.77 17.60
C LEU A 351 6.40 -11.75 17.34
N PHE A 352 6.58 -10.49 17.75
CA PHE A 352 5.66 -9.38 17.47
C PHE A 352 6.12 -8.50 16.30
N ASP A 353 7.37 -8.64 15.84
CA ASP A 353 7.91 -7.84 14.75
C ASP A 353 7.02 -7.91 13.50
N GLY A 354 6.93 -6.76 12.83
CA GLY A 354 6.08 -6.58 11.67
C GLY A 354 4.57 -6.45 11.97
N LEU A 355 4.06 -6.86 13.14
CA LEU A 355 2.61 -6.78 13.38
C LEU A 355 2.18 -5.36 13.73
N ALA A 356 2.81 -4.80 14.75
CA ALA A 356 2.52 -3.47 15.25
C ALA A 356 3.68 -2.98 16.12
N ASP A 357 3.99 -1.69 16.01
CA ASP A 357 4.82 -0.99 16.97
C ASP A 357 3.97 -0.65 18.19
N MET A 358 4.03 -1.50 19.21
CA MET A 358 3.28 -1.35 20.45
C MET A 358 3.66 -0.08 21.25
N SER A 359 4.77 0.60 20.92
CA SER A 359 5.09 1.90 21.53
C SER A 359 4.13 3.01 21.09
N GLN A 360 3.48 2.84 19.93
CA GLN A 360 2.53 3.80 19.37
C GLN A 360 1.14 3.75 20.03
N LEU A 361 0.87 2.67 20.78
CA LEU A 361 -0.38 2.44 21.48
C LEU A 361 -0.27 3.04 22.87
N ALA A 362 -1.15 4.00 23.18
CA ALA A 362 -1.22 4.55 24.52
C ALA A 362 -1.53 3.40 25.50
N ALA A 363 -0.86 3.40 26.66
CA ALA A 363 -1.44 2.69 27.78
C ALA A 363 -2.61 3.58 28.21
N GLU A 364 -3.85 3.15 27.93
CA GLU A 364 -4.98 3.76 28.60
C GLU A 364 -4.73 3.61 30.11
N GLY A 365 -4.61 4.76 30.77
CA GLY A 365 -4.37 4.86 32.21
C GLY A 365 -5.67 4.88 32.98
#